data_AF-A0A9P4JMN7-F1
#
_entry.id   AF-A0A9P4JMN7-F1
#
_cell.length_a   1.000
_cell.length_b   1.000
_cell.length_c   1.000
_cell.angle_alpha   90.00
_cell.angle_beta   90.00
_cell.angle_gamma   90.00
#
_symmetry.space_group_name_H-M   'P 1'
#
loop_
_entity.id
_entity.type
_entity.pdbx_description
1 polymer ?
#
loop_
_entity_poly.entity_id
_entity_poly.type
_entity_poly.pdbx_seq_one_letter_code
_entity_poly.pdbx_strand_id
1 'polypeptide(L)'
;MAPRKEKVEKVSADEAADTMLRYLRKQNRPYSASDISANLHNKVTKAAAAKILKDLHERREIEGRAAGKQIVYHALQDPTDGFTAEQSAGIDERIKTLRAETTAALTTAKTLRSTLSSINSTLSTADLFSSISTLETEKAEITERLKTLKEGKAKKVTSGEKNRIEKEWKMWKGIAGRREKIVKEVWRVIEDVLPEGMEKGEVRENLGLDE
;
A
#
# COMPACT_ATOMS: atom_id res chain seq x y z
N MET A 1 -22.52 3.95 -17.69
CA MET A 1 -22.19 4.97 -18.70
C MET A 1 -21.11 4.38 -19.59
N ALA A 2 -21.41 4.07 -20.86
CA ALA A 2 -20.43 3.49 -21.78
C ALA A 2 -19.28 4.48 -22.03
N PRO A 3 -18.01 4.05 -22.08
CA PRO A 3 -16.89 4.97 -22.27
C PRO A 3 -17.00 5.62 -23.64
N ARG A 4 -16.95 6.96 -23.66
CA ARG A 4 -16.90 7.75 -24.90
C ARG A 4 -15.61 7.38 -25.64
N LYS A 5 -15.73 6.82 -26.85
CA LYS A 5 -14.60 6.67 -27.77
C LYS A 5 -14.01 8.05 -28.03
N GLU A 6 -12.76 8.25 -27.64
CA GLU A 6 -11.98 9.42 -28.04
C GLU A 6 -12.01 9.56 -29.56
N LYS A 7 -12.36 10.76 -30.05
CA LYS A 7 -12.27 11.07 -31.48
C LYS A 7 -10.80 11.19 -31.83
N VAL A 8 -10.26 10.14 -32.44
CA VAL A 8 -8.92 10.16 -33.03
C VAL A 8 -8.90 11.21 -34.14
N GLU A 9 -8.04 12.22 -34.00
CA GLU A 9 -7.85 13.26 -35.01
C GLU A 9 -7.48 12.61 -36.35
N LYS A 10 -8.20 13.00 -37.40
CA LYS A 10 -7.97 12.50 -38.76
C LYS A 10 -6.68 13.15 -39.28
N VAL A 11 -5.63 12.34 -39.35
CA VAL A 11 -4.34 12.68 -39.94
C VAL A 11 -4.52 13.08 -41.41
N SER A 12 -3.75 14.06 -41.90
CA SER A 12 -3.75 14.44 -43.32
C SER A 12 -3.42 13.23 -44.21
N ALA A 13 -3.90 13.21 -45.46
CA ALA A 13 -3.71 12.05 -46.35
C ALA A 13 -2.23 11.70 -46.56
N ASP A 14 -1.37 12.73 -46.68
CA ASP A 14 0.08 12.56 -46.87
C ASP A 14 0.77 12.08 -45.59
N GLU A 15 0.41 12.65 -44.45
CA GLU A 15 0.91 12.22 -43.13
C GLU A 15 0.49 10.77 -42.80
N ALA A 16 -0.70 10.37 -43.23
CA ALA A 16 -1.20 9.00 -43.09
C ALA A 16 -0.40 8.02 -43.95
N ALA A 17 -0.06 8.40 -45.19
CA ALA A 17 0.79 7.61 -46.09
C ALA A 17 2.19 7.42 -45.51
N ASP A 18 2.80 8.51 -45.02
CA ASP A 18 4.10 8.50 -44.37
C ASP A 18 4.13 7.60 -43.13
N THR A 19 3.10 7.70 -42.29
CA THR A 19 2.97 6.89 -41.08
C THR A 19 2.87 5.40 -41.42
N MET A 20 2.09 5.05 -42.45
CA MET A 20 1.92 3.67 -42.89
C MET A 20 3.19 3.10 -43.53
N LEU A 21 3.90 3.89 -44.34
CA LEU A 21 5.17 3.50 -44.94
C LEU A 21 6.24 3.25 -43.86
N ARG A 22 6.39 4.17 -42.90
CA ARG A 22 7.31 4.01 -41.77
C ARG A 22 6.94 2.79 -40.92
N TYR A 23 5.65 2.55 -40.70
CA TYR A 23 5.19 1.39 -39.95
C TYR A 23 5.55 0.08 -40.67
N LEU A 24 5.29 -0.03 -41.97
CA LEU A 24 5.63 -1.21 -42.77
C LEU A 24 7.14 -1.47 -42.79
N ARG A 25 7.97 -0.43 -42.94
CA ARG A 25 9.44 -0.56 -42.88
C ARG A 25 9.92 -0.99 -41.50
N LYS A 26 9.39 -0.39 -40.43
CA LYS A 26 9.79 -0.71 -39.05
C LYS A 26 9.44 -2.14 -38.65
N GLN A 27 8.26 -2.62 -39.04
CA GLN A 27 7.83 -3.97 -38.69
C GLN A 27 8.37 -5.03 -39.65
N ASN A 28 8.69 -4.65 -40.89
CA ASN A 28 9.16 -5.52 -41.98
C ASN A 28 8.34 -6.82 -42.09
N ARG A 29 7.02 -6.72 -41.87
CA ARG A 29 6.06 -7.83 -41.92
C ARG A 29 4.94 -7.50 -42.92
N PRO A 30 4.43 -8.51 -43.64
CA PRO A 30 3.34 -8.33 -44.58
C PRO A 30 2.00 -8.14 -43.83
N TYR A 31 1.25 -7.07 -44.15
CA TYR A 31 -0.03 -6.75 -43.49
C TYR A 31 -1.15 -6.40 -44.49
N SER A 32 -2.39 -6.73 -44.15
CA SER A 32 -3.55 -6.26 -44.91
C SER A 32 -3.95 -4.83 -44.52
N ALA A 33 -4.78 -4.17 -45.34
CA ALA A 33 -5.34 -2.86 -44.99
C ALA A 33 -6.16 -2.87 -43.68
N SER A 34 -6.78 -4.01 -43.34
CA SER A 34 -7.50 -4.17 -42.07
C SER A 34 -6.52 -4.22 -40.89
N ASP A 35 -5.42 -4.96 -41.04
CA ASP A 35 -4.41 -5.13 -40.00
C ASP A 35 -3.68 -3.81 -39.71
N ILE A 36 -3.32 -3.06 -40.75
CA ILE A 36 -2.64 -1.76 -40.57
C ILE A 36 -3.57 -0.76 -39.88
N SER A 37 -4.85 -0.70 -40.28
CA SER A 37 -5.86 0.14 -39.60
C SER A 37 -5.98 -0.22 -38.11
N ALA A 38 -6.00 -1.51 -37.78
CA ALA A 38 -6.09 -1.98 -36.40
C ALA A 38 -4.81 -1.68 -35.60
N ASN A 39 -3.63 -1.97 -36.16
CA ASN A 39 -2.33 -1.77 -35.53
C ASN A 39 -1.98 -0.29 -35.31
N LEU A 40 -2.53 0.60 -36.15
CA LEU A 40 -2.44 2.05 -35.98
C LEU A 40 -3.59 2.61 -35.13
N HIS A 41 -4.30 1.76 -34.37
CA HIS A 41 -5.40 2.14 -33.49
C HIS A 41 -6.50 2.98 -34.17
N ASN A 42 -6.81 2.67 -35.43
CA ASN A 42 -7.77 3.40 -36.27
C ASN A 42 -7.45 4.88 -36.51
N LYS A 43 -6.19 5.31 -36.32
CA LYS A 43 -5.71 6.63 -36.79
C LYS A 43 -5.92 6.81 -38.29
N VAL A 44 -5.76 5.72 -39.04
CA VAL A 44 -6.16 5.61 -40.44
C VAL A 44 -7.28 4.59 -40.50
N THR A 45 -8.43 4.96 -41.08
CA THR A 45 -9.56 4.03 -41.22
C THR A 45 -9.25 2.95 -42.24
N LYS A 46 -9.88 1.77 -42.13
CA LYS A 46 -9.71 0.66 -43.09
C LYS A 46 -9.86 1.09 -44.56
N ALA A 47 -10.85 1.92 -44.87
CA ALA A 47 -11.08 2.41 -46.23
C ALA A 47 -9.97 3.35 -46.70
N ALA A 48 -9.53 4.28 -45.84
CA ALA A 48 -8.41 5.16 -46.13
C ALA A 48 -7.10 4.38 -46.28
N ALA A 49 -6.84 3.41 -45.40
CA ALA A 49 -5.66 2.55 -45.45
C ALA A 49 -5.63 1.73 -46.75
N ALA A 50 -6.76 1.18 -47.19
CA ALA A 50 -6.85 0.44 -48.44
C ALA A 50 -6.50 1.31 -49.66
N LYS A 51 -6.98 2.57 -49.68
CA LYS A 51 -6.65 3.53 -50.74
C LYS A 51 -5.17 3.91 -50.70
N ILE A 52 -4.67 4.32 -49.55
CA ILE A 52 -3.28 4.77 -49.36
C ILE A 52 -2.29 3.65 -49.71
N LEU A 53 -2.53 2.40 -49.32
CA LEU A 53 -1.66 1.28 -49.67
C LEU A 53 -1.66 0.97 -51.15
N LYS A 54 -2.83 1.11 -51.81
CA LYS A 54 -2.91 0.96 -53.25
C LYS A 54 -2.09 2.04 -53.94
N ASP A 55 -2.25 3.30 -53.52
CA ASP A 55 -1.50 4.44 -54.08
C ASP A 55 0.01 4.30 -53.83
N LEU A 56 0.43 3.81 -52.66
CA LEU A 56 1.85 3.54 -52.34
C LEU A 56 2.41 2.37 -53.17
N HIS A 57 1.60 1.36 -53.46
CA HIS A 57 1.98 0.24 -54.32
C HIS A 57 2.12 0.67 -55.78
N GLU A 58 1.19 1.50 -56.28
CA GLU A 58 1.25 2.07 -57.64
C GLU A 58 2.49 2.96 -57.83
N ARG A 59 2.88 3.71 -56.78
CA ARG A 59 4.14 4.48 -56.73
C ARG A 59 5.40 3.63 -56.56
N ARG A 60 5.27 2.30 -56.44
CA ARG A 60 6.38 1.35 -56.18
C ARG A 60 7.18 1.70 -54.93
N GLU A 61 6.52 2.20 -53.89
CA GLU A 61 7.15 2.42 -52.59
C GLU A 61 7.00 1.21 -51.66
N ILE A 62 6.00 0.37 -51.94
CA ILE A 62 5.70 -0.90 -51.26
C ILE A 62 5.22 -1.94 -52.28
N GLU A 63 5.29 -3.22 -51.91
CA GLU A 63 4.79 -4.30 -52.76
C GLU A 63 3.48 -4.86 -52.19
N GLY A 64 2.47 -5.00 -53.06
CA GLY A 64 1.20 -5.65 -52.77
C GLY A 64 1.12 -7.02 -53.43
N ARG A 65 0.74 -8.05 -52.66
CA ARG A 65 0.49 -9.42 -53.16
C ARG A 65 -0.90 -9.87 -52.78
N ALA A 66 -1.59 -10.51 -53.71
CA ALA A 66 -2.89 -11.11 -53.44
C ALA A 66 -2.71 -12.34 -52.53
N ALA A 67 -3.43 -12.36 -51.42
CA ALA A 67 -3.52 -13.48 -50.50
C ALA A 67 -5.00 -13.88 -50.33
N GLY A 68 -5.46 -14.78 -51.20
CA GLY A 68 -6.87 -15.18 -51.25
C GLY A 68 -7.79 -14.00 -51.61
N LYS A 69 -8.70 -13.63 -50.70
CA LYS A 69 -9.67 -12.54 -50.90
C LYS A 69 -9.13 -11.15 -50.53
N GLN A 70 -7.91 -11.06 -50.00
CA GLN A 70 -7.33 -9.80 -49.52
C GLN A 70 -5.99 -9.54 -50.21
N ILE A 71 -5.56 -8.28 -50.24
CA ILE A 71 -4.21 -7.88 -50.66
C ILE A 71 -3.41 -7.59 -49.41
N VAL A 72 -2.19 -8.12 -49.37
CA VAL A 72 -1.24 -7.94 -48.28
C VAL A 72 -0.08 -7.12 -48.82
N TYR A 73 0.30 -6.10 -48.07
CA TYR A 73 1.34 -5.15 -48.44
C TYR A 73 2.55 -5.31 -47.54
N HIS A 74 3.75 -5.21 -48.11
CA HIS A 74 5.01 -5.22 -47.39
C HIS A 74 5.97 -4.16 -47.91
N ALA A 75 6.92 -3.75 -47.07
CA ALA A 75 8.01 -2.89 -47.52
C ALA A 75 8.86 -3.61 -48.57
N LEU A 76 9.41 -2.86 -49.53
CA LEU A 76 10.34 -3.40 -50.51
C LEU A 76 11.60 -3.93 -49.82
N GLN A 77 12.06 -5.10 -50.27
CA GLN A 77 13.29 -5.73 -49.82
C GLN A 77 14.24 -5.80 -51.01
N ASP A 78 15.42 -5.22 -50.87
CA ASP A 78 16.45 -5.27 -51.90
C ASP A 78 17.21 -6.60 -51.79
N PRO A 79 17.21 -7.45 -52.84
CA PRO A 79 17.93 -8.73 -52.81
C PRO A 79 19.46 -8.55 -52.73
N THR A 80 19.98 -7.36 -53.02
CA THR A 80 21.41 -7.03 -52.94
C THR A 80 21.84 -6.54 -51.56
N ASP A 81 20.87 -6.19 -50.68
CA ASP A 81 21.10 -5.76 -49.29
C ASP A 81 21.26 -6.96 -48.32
N GLY A 82 21.60 -8.12 -48.85
CA GLY A 82 21.87 -9.32 -48.07
C GLY A 82 23.26 -9.28 -47.44
N PHE A 83 23.39 -9.79 -46.21
CA PHE A 83 24.69 -10.02 -45.60
C PHE A 83 25.38 -11.23 -46.23
N THR A 84 26.71 -11.13 -46.37
CA THR A 84 27.56 -12.31 -46.65
C THR A 84 27.55 -13.28 -45.48
N ALA A 85 27.98 -14.53 -45.72
CA ALA A 85 28.06 -15.55 -44.67
C ALA A 85 28.99 -15.11 -43.52
N GLU A 86 30.11 -14.46 -43.86
CA GLU A 86 31.10 -13.94 -42.94
C GLU A 86 30.55 -12.78 -42.09
N GLN A 87 29.82 -11.85 -42.71
CA GLN A 87 29.17 -10.76 -42.00
C GLN A 87 28.09 -11.27 -41.05
N SER A 88 27.30 -12.26 -41.49
CA SER A 88 26.27 -12.89 -40.66
C SER A 88 26.88 -13.57 -39.43
N ALA A 89 27.96 -14.35 -39.63
CA ALA A 89 28.69 -15.00 -38.53
C ALA A 89 29.30 -13.98 -37.55
N GLY A 90 29.83 -12.86 -38.06
CA GLY A 90 30.34 -11.76 -37.22
C GLY A 90 29.25 -11.09 -36.37
N ILE A 91 28.05 -10.90 -36.94
CA ILE A 91 26.88 -10.39 -36.21
C ILE A 91 26.44 -11.38 -35.13
N ASP A 92 26.40 -12.68 -35.45
CA ASP A 92 26.01 -13.72 -34.49
C ASP A 92 26.95 -13.82 -33.30
N GLU A 93 28.27 -13.78 -33.52
CA GLU A 93 29.24 -13.73 -32.42
C GLU A 93 29.09 -12.43 -31.60
N ARG A 94 28.84 -11.29 -32.24
CA ARG A 94 28.55 -10.05 -31.51
C ARG A 94 27.28 -10.15 -30.67
N ILE A 95 26.21 -10.75 -31.19
CA ILE A 95 24.96 -10.99 -30.45
C ILE A 95 25.24 -11.88 -29.24
N LYS A 96 26.03 -12.94 -29.41
CA LYS A 96 26.40 -13.87 -28.34
C LYS A 96 27.19 -13.17 -27.24
N THR A 97 28.19 -12.37 -27.60
CA THR A 97 28.96 -11.55 -26.65
C THR A 97 28.08 -10.58 -25.89
N LEU A 98 27.26 -9.78 -26.59
CA LEU A 98 26.37 -8.82 -25.95
C LEU A 98 25.34 -9.49 -25.02
N ARG A 99 24.84 -10.68 -25.37
CA ARG A 99 23.95 -11.46 -24.49
C ARG A 99 24.67 -11.92 -23.23
N ALA A 100 25.90 -12.38 -23.34
CA ALA A 100 26.71 -12.79 -22.19
C ALA A 100 26.98 -11.59 -21.26
N GLU A 101 27.40 -10.46 -21.81
CA GLU A 101 27.63 -9.22 -21.07
C GLU A 101 26.37 -8.70 -20.37
N THR A 102 25.23 -8.70 -21.10
CA THR A 102 23.93 -8.29 -20.53
C THR A 102 23.54 -9.18 -19.36
N THR A 103 23.73 -10.49 -19.50
CA THR A 103 23.41 -11.45 -18.44
C THR A 103 24.30 -11.24 -17.21
N ALA A 104 25.61 -11.02 -17.41
CA ALA A 104 26.55 -10.71 -16.33
C ALA A 104 26.21 -9.38 -15.64
N ALA A 105 25.90 -8.33 -16.39
CA ALA A 105 25.51 -7.04 -15.82
C ALA A 105 24.22 -7.15 -14.99
N LEU A 106 23.23 -7.93 -15.45
CA LEU A 106 21.98 -8.17 -14.73
C LEU A 106 22.21 -8.93 -13.42
N THR A 107 23.10 -9.93 -13.40
CA THR A 107 23.43 -10.66 -12.16
C THR A 107 24.17 -9.76 -11.18
N THR A 108 25.15 -8.98 -11.63
CA THR A 108 25.84 -7.99 -10.80
C THR A 108 24.88 -6.97 -10.21
N ALA A 109 23.98 -6.41 -11.03
CA ALA A 109 22.97 -5.45 -10.57
C ALA A 109 22.03 -6.06 -9.51
N LYS A 110 21.64 -7.33 -9.68
CA LYS A 110 20.82 -8.05 -8.69
C LYS A 110 21.57 -8.20 -7.36
N THR A 111 22.83 -8.61 -7.40
CA THR A 111 23.67 -8.75 -6.20
C THR A 111 23.84 -7.41 -5.49
N LEU A 112 24.21 -6.34 -6.22
CA LEU A 112 24.38 -5.01 -5.64
C LEU A 112 23.10 -4.47 -5.01
N ARG A 113 21.92 -4.68 -5.63
CA ARG A 113 20.63 -4.31 -5.04
C ARG A 113 20.35 -5.08 -3.75
N SER A 114 20.67 -6.38 -3.71
CA SER A 114 20.53 -7.18 -2.49
C SER A 114 21.44 -6.69 -1.38
N THR A 115 22.70 -6.40 -1.69
CA THR A 115 23.68 -5.85 -0.73
C THR A 115 23.23 -4.50 -0.20
N LEU A 116 22.81 -3.59 -1.09
CA LEU A 116 22.31 -2.27 -0.70
C LEU A 116 21.07 -2.37 0.18
N SER A 117 20.12 -3.25 -0.17
CA SER A 117 18.93 -3.50 0.66
C SER A 117 19.31 -4.02 2.05
N SER A 118 20.30 -4.92 2.14
CA SER A 118 20.77 -5.44 3.42
C SER A 118 21.42 -4.36 4.27
N ILE A 119 22.29 -3.52 3.68
CA ILE A 119 22.98 -2.45 4.40
C ILE A 119 21.98 -1.39 4.88
N ASN A 120 21.00 -1.02 4.04
CA ASN A 120 19.97 -0.03 4.39
C ASN A 120 18.88 -0.57 5.31
N SER A 121 18.82 -1.88 5.57
CA SER A 121 17.86 -2.46 6.53
C SER A 121 18.27 -2.22 7.99
N THR A 122 19.49 -1.75 8.22
CA THR A 122 20.03 -1.41 9.54
C THR A 122 20.24 0.10 9.66
N LEU A 123 20.10 0.63 10.88
CA LEU A 123 20.44 2.03 11.16
C LEU A 123 21.89 2.31 10.76
N SER A 124 22.15 3.52 10.26
CA SER A 124 23.52 3.93 10.01
C SER A 124 24.30 4.02 11.34
N THR A 125 25.62 3.92 11.27
CA THR A 125 26.47 4.05 12.48
C THR A 125 26.26 5.40 13.17
N ALA A 126 26.05 6.48 12.41
CA ALA A 126 25.75 7.80 12.97
C ALA A 126 24.40 7.81 13.72
N ASP A 127 23.36 7.22 13.14
CA ASP A 127 22.05 7.11 13.76
C ASP A 127 22.10 6.22 15.01
N LEU A 128 22.92 5.16 15.01
CA LEU A 128 23.14 4.31 16.19
C LEU A 128 23.75 5.14 17.33
N PHE A 129 24.78 5.95 17.07
CA PHE A 129 25.36 6.81 18.09
C PHE A 129 24.35 7.81 18.66
N SER A 130 23.55 8.45 17.80
CA SER A 130 22.48 9.36 18.25
C SER A 130 21.43 8.63 19.09
N SER A 131 21.04 7.42 18.70
CA SER A 131 20.06 6.61 19.41
C SER A 131 20.59 6.19 20.79
N ILE A 132 21.86 5.77 20.86
CA ILE A 132 22.52 5.42 22.13
C ILE A 132 22.53 6.63 23.07
N SER A 133 22.99 7.80 22.59
CA SER A 133 23.03 9.03 23.40
C SER A 133 21.65 9.42 23.94
N THR A 134 20.60 9.25 23.13
CA THR A 134 19.21 9.55 23.53
C THR A 134 18.75 8.57 24.60
N LEU A 135 18.93 7.26 24.39
CA LEU A 135 18.54 6.22 25.33
C LEU A 135 19.30 6.30 26.66
N GLU A 136 20.57 6.69 26.63
CA GLU A 136 21.35 6.91 27.85
C GLU A 136 20.82 8.10 28.66
N THR A 137 20.40 9.17 27.99
CA THR A 137 19.79 10.34 28.62
C THR A 137 18.44 9.98 29.24
N GLU A 138 17.56 9.31 28.50
CA GLU A 138 16.26 8.83 29.00
C GLU A 138 16.43 7.88 30.19
N LYS A 139 17.40 6.97 30.11
CA LYS A 139 17.73 6.06 31.22
C LYS A 139 18.14 6.84 32.46
N ALA A 140 18.99 7.85 32.31
CA ALA A 140 19.42 8.68 33.44
C ALA A 140 18.23 9.39 34.09
N GLU A 141 17.35 10.00 33.29
CA GLU A 141 16.15 10.70 33.76
C GLU A 141 15.17 9.76 34.48
N ILE A 142 14.87 8.60 33.90
CA ILE A 142 13.99 7.60 34.51
C ILE A 142 14.60 7.08 35.81
N THR A 143 15.91 6.85 35.84
CA THR A 143 16.60 6.34 37.03
C THR A 143 16.56 7.36 38.16
N GLU A 144 16.77 8.65 37.87
CA GLU A 144 16.71 9.72 38.87
C GLU A 144 15.27 9.91 39.38
N ARG A 145 14.28 9.89 38.49
CA ARG A 145 12.86 9.93 38.88
C ARG A 145 12.50 8.72 39.75
N LEU A 146 13.01 7.54 39.43
CA LEU A 146 12.77 6.34 40.21
C LEU A 146 13.47 6.40 41.58
N LYS A 147 14.65 7.00 41.66
CA LYS A 147 15.37 7.25 42.92
C LYS A 147 14.58 8.20 43.83
N THR A 148 14.14 9.34 43.32
CA THR A 148 13.33 10.30 44.09
C THR A 148 12.00 9.70 44.57
N LEU A 149 11.32 8.92 43.73
CA LEU A 149 10.12 8.16 44.13
C LEU A 149 10.42 7.08 45.18
N LYS A 150 11.63 6.51 45.16
CA LYS A 150 12.05 5.50 46.15
C LYS A 150 12.42 6.11 47.49
N GLU A 151 13.02 7.29 47.50
CA GLU A 151 13.49 8.04 48.69
C GLU A 151 12.38 8.90 49.32
N GLY A 152 11.33 9.23 48.56
CA GLY A 152 10.18 9.98 49.05
C GLY A 152 9.45 9.31 50.23
N LYS A 153 8.85 10.12 51.09
CA LYS A 153 8.09 9.68 52.29
C LYS A 153 6.79 8.91 51.98
N ALA A 154 6.42 8.74 50.71
CA ALA A 154 5.21 8.06 50.30
C ALA A 154 5.33 6.55 50.53
N LYS A 155 4.39 5.96 51.30
CA LYS A 155 4.33 4.52 51.54
C LYS A 155 4.05 3.81 50.21
N LYS A 156 4.97 2.95 49.77
CA LYS A 156 4.85 2.18 48.53
C LYS A 156 3.78 1.11 48.73
N VAL A 157 2.61 1.31 48.11
CA VAL A 157 1.53 0.32 48.09
C VAL A 157 1.61 -0.44 46.77
N THR A 158 1.75 -1.76 46.85
CA THR A 158 1.72 -2.60 45.66
C THR A 158 0.31 -2.70 45.09
N SER A 159 0.19 -2.98 43.78
CA SER A 159 -1.12 -3.24 43.16
C SER A 159 -1.89 -4.37 43.88
N GLY A 160 -1.18 -5.41 44.33
CA GLY A 160 -1.75 -6.50 45.12
C GLY A 160 -2.29 -6.05 46.47
N GLU A 161 -1.54 -5.25 47.21
CA GLU A 161 -1.96 -4.70 48.51
C GLU A 161 -3.16 -3.76 48.35
N LYS A 162 -3.13 -2.88 47.35
CA LYS A 162 -4.27 -2.01 47.01
C LYS A 162 -5.53 -2.82 46.73
N ASN A 163 -5.43 -3.85 45.89
CA ASN A 163 -6.57 -4.71 45.55
C ASN A 163 -7.13 -5.46 46.76
N ARG A 164 -6.26 -5.90 47.69
CA ARG A 164 -6.70 -6.54 48.93
C ARG A 164 -7.48 -5.57 49.81
N ILE A 165 -6.95 -4.38 50.05
CA ILE A 165 -7.61 -3.33 50.84
C ILE A 165 -8.93 -2.92 50.20
N GLU A 166 -8.98 -2.79 48.87
CA GLU A 166 -10.20 -2.42 48.16
C GLU A 166 -11.29 -3.51 48.28
N LYS A 167 -10.91 -4.79 48.25
CA LYS A 167 -11.84 -5.91 48.49
C LYS A 167 -12.37 -5.89 49.92
N GLU A 168 -11.49 -5.73 50.91
CA GLU A 168 -11.88 -5.62 52.32
C GLU A 168 -12.82 -4.43 52.54
N TRP A 169 -12.50 -3.27 51.99
CA TRP A 169 -13.34 -2.07 52.07
C TRP A 169 -14.71 -2.29 51.43
N LYS A 170 -14.78 -2.89 50.23
CA LYS A 170 -16.06 -3.22 49.57
C LYS A 170 -16.90 -4.18 50.43
N MET A 171 -16.27 -5.18 51.05
CA MET A 171 -16.95 -6.13 51.94
C MET A 171 -17.56 -5.41 53.15
N TRP A 172 -16.74 -4.64 53.88
CA TRP A 172 -17.19 -3.94 55.09
C TRP A 172 -18.24 -2.87 54.79
N LYS A 173 -18.08 -2.12 53.69
CA LYS A 173 -19.09 -1.17 53.23
C LYS A 173 -20.43 -1.87 52.93
N GLY A 174 -20.39 -3.03 52.28
CA GLY A 174 -21.59 -3.83 52.02
C GLY A 174 -22.26 -4.34 53.30
N ILE A 175 -21.47 -4.74 54.30
CA ILE A 175 -21.99 -5.16 55.62
C ILE A 175 -22.63 -3.98 56.34
N ALA A 176 -21.95 -2.84 56.41
CA ALA A 176 -22.45 -1.63 57.06
C ALA A 176 -23.79 -1.18 56.45
N GLY A 177 -23.88 -1.12 55.11
CA GLY A 177 -25.12 -0.74 54.44
C GLY A 177 -26.28 -1.72 54.65
N ARG A 178 -26.00 -3.03 54.79
CA ARG A 178 -27.05 -4.00 55.16
C ARG A 178 -27.51 -3.81 56.61
N ARG A 179 -26.58 -3.57 57.53
CA ARG A 179 -26.91 -3.32 58.95
C ARG A 179 -27.72 -2.03 59.11
N GLU A 180 -27.34 -0.97 58.42
CA GLU A 180 -28.07 0.30 58.41
C GLU A 180 -29.51 0.11 57.92
N LYS A 181 -29.73 -0.69 56.87
CA LYS A 181 -31.08 -1.04 56.40
C LYS A 181 -31.89 -1.77 57.47
N ILE A 182 -31.30 -2.77 58.12
CA ILE A 182 -31.96 -3.52 59.19
C ILE A 182 -32.36 -2.58 60.34
N VAL A 183 -31.46 -1.69 60.78
CA VAL A 183 -31.76 -0.70 61.84
C VAL A 183 -32.92 0.20 61.43
N LYS A 184 -32.95 0.70 60.19
CA LYS A 184 -34.05 1.52 59.67
C LYS A 184 -35.37 0.76 59.60
N GLU A 185 -35.36 -0.49 59.16
CA GLU A 185 -36.55 -1.34 59.08
C GLU A 185 -37.12 -1.65 60.47
N VAL A 186 -36.26 -2.05 61.42
CA VAL A 186 -36.66 -2.29 62.80
C VAL A 186 -37.21 -1.03 63.45
N TRP A 187 -36.57 0.13 63.23
CA TRP A 187 -37.05 1.40 63.76
C TRP A 187 -38.44 1.76 63.23
N ARG A 188 -38.72 1.55 61.93
CA ARG A 188 -40.06 1.76 61.37
C ARG A 188 -41.13 0.90 62.04
N VAL A 189 -40.82 -0.37 62.31
CA VAL A 189 -41.75 -1.26 63.02
C VAL A 189 -42.04 -0.75 64.44
N ILE A 190 -41.03 -0.19 65.13
CA ILE A 190 -41.21 0.45 66.44
C ILE A 190 -42.09 1.70 66.30
N GLU A 191 -41.82 2.56 65.31
CA GLU A 191 -42.61 3.78 65.06
C GLU A 191 -44.10 3.49 64.82
N ASP A 192 -44.42 2.37 64.16
CA ASP A 192 -45.79 1.98 63.82
C ASP A 192 -46.62 1.55 65.04
N VAL A 193 -45.98 1.16 66.16
CA VAL A 193 -46.65 0.70 67.39
C VAL A 193 -46.57 1.69 68.55
N LEU A 194 -46.03 2.89 68.32
CA LEU A 194 -45.92 3.92 69.36
C LEU A 194 -47.30 4.50 69.75
N PRO A 195 -47.57 4.71 71.05
CA PRO A 195 -48.79 5.38 71.51
C PRO A 195 -48.94 6.80 70.97
N GLU A 196 -50.18 7.25 70.70
CA GLU A 196 -50.47 8.62 70.30
C GLU A 196 -50.03 9.62 71.40
N GLY A 197 -49.15 10.56 71.04
CA GLY A 197 -48.62 11.60 71.94
C GLY A 197 -47.14 11.46 72.33
N MET A 198 -46.45 10.38 71.96
CA MET A 198 -44.99 10.27 72.12
C MET A 198 -44.23 10.92 70.96
N GLU A 199 -43.17 11.67 71.27
CA GLU A 199 -42.26 12.22 70.28
C GLU A 199 -41.26 11.15 69.80
N LYS A 200 -41.33 10.81 68.50
CA LYS A 200 -40.53 9.75 67.88
C LYS A 200 -39.02 9.98 68.03
N GLY A 201 -38.58 11.24 67.94
CA GLY A 201 -37.18 11.63 68.10
C GLY A 201 -36.66 11.34 69.51
N GLU A 202 -37.40 11.74 70.54
CA GLU A 202 -37.01 11.50 71.94
C GLU A 202 -36.94 10.00 72.27
N VAL A 203 -37.85 9.18 71.74
CA VAL A 203 -37.81 7.72 71.94
C VAL A 203 -36.58 7.10 71.25
N ARG A 204 -36.20 7.59 70.07
CA ARG A 204 -35.03 7.13 69.33
C ARG A 204 -33.73 7.44 70.06
N GLU A 205 -33.66 8.64 70.64
CA GLU A 205 -32.52 9.13 71.40
C GLU A 205 -32.38 8.36 72.72
N ASN A 206 -33.50 8.14 73.43
CA ASN A 206 -33.54 7.34 74.65
C ASN A 206 -33.12 5.87 74.44
N LEU A 207 -33.31 5.33 73.24
CA LEU A 207 -32.86 4.00 72.85
C LEU A 207 -31.40 3.98 72.36
N GLY A 208 -30.73 5.13 72.31
CA GLY A 208 -29.34 5.26 71.87
C GLY A 208 -29.14 4.96 70.39
N LEU A 209 -30.16 5.22 69.55
CA LEU A 209 -30.11 4.97 68.11
C LEU A 209 -29.70 6.20 67.28
N ASP A 210 -29.56 7.36 67.94
CA ASP A 210 -29.09 8.64 67.38
C ASP A 210 -27.56 8.80 67.51
N GLU A 211 -26.78 7.86 66.95
CA GLU A 211 -25.38 8.07 66.51
C GLU A 211 -25.04 7.21 65.29
#